data_AF-A0A5S3SDV2-F1
#
_entry.id   AF-A0A5S3SDV2-F1
#
_cell.length_a   1.000
_cell.length_b   1.000
_cell.length_c   1.000
_cell.angle_alpha   90.00
_cell.angle_beta   90.00
_cell.angle_gamma   90.00
#
_symmetry.space_group_name_H-M   'P 1'
#
loop_
_entity.id
_entity.type
_entity.pdbx_description
1 polymer ?
#
loop_
_entity_poly.entity_id
_entity_poly.type
_entity_poly.pdbx_seq_one_letter_code
_entity_poly.pdbx_strand_id
1 'polypeptide(L)'
;MSGRTTKQIIDQYRAFMNYRYQAYLTELKQLFLQLKNFGLLFLMVLGSATLGMILLLFLGLGKIIDSSDAPQYGAQMAWLYLVLQSVMLSAMKPAIKNSQQRLFQRTIVGSWWLNVMDIKLLLLSNGWLIVSAVIAFDLTFTQWLKAPHFILFMILQFSLGVLCLYKPKALLYGFVLTAALVLIPINIKPLAYHGSFAFLFLLGVLIPAFNMAKRLSVNSLMGFWLAFLINHSWVLVWRVSLLLCVFMASATLLSERTDLASIFTILALSFIVLVTSSLQFDCGNIFTHYRLFFNTCDQQRIFYISQFVPSIVLFIITMIFYMLIVGQMSFLLLLAAVIGCVLQLFFAQKKPAHYALVWVITTGLQLAFLA
;
A
#
# COMPACT_ATOMS: atom_id res chain seq x y z
N MET A 1 22.11 -41.21 1.37
CA MET A 1 21.85 -40.11 0.41
C MET A 1 22.10 -40.64 -0.99
N SER A 2 21.04 -41.07 -1.70
CA SER A 2 21.18 -41.73 -3.00
C SER A 2 21.54 -40.73 -4.10
N GLY A 3 22.50 -41.10 -4.94
CA GLY A 3 22.92 -40.32 -6.11
C GLY A 3 21.77 -40.09 -7.08
N ARG A 4 21.20 -38.88 -7.06
CA ARG A 4 20.33 -38.41 -8.14
C ARG A 4 21.22 -37.97 -9.29
N THR A 5 20.92 -38.43 -10.49
CA THR A 5 21.59 -37.94 -11.69
C THR A 5 21.24 -36.48 -11.92
N THR A 6 22.16 -35.70 -12.49
CA THR A 6 21.94 -34.26 -12.80
C THR A 6 20.67 -34.04 -13.62
N LYS A 7 20.35 -34.98 -14.53
CA LYS A 7 19.12 -34.98 -15.33
C LYS A 7 17.86 -35.01 -14.47
N GLN A 8 17.79 -35.92 -13.50
CA GLN A 8 16.64 -36.02 -12.57
C GLN A 8 16.46 -34.77 -11.72
N ILE A 9 17.56 -34.12 -11.32
CA ILE A 9 17.51 -32.86 -10.57
C ILE A 9 16.91 -31.74 -11.44
N ILE A 10 17.33 -31.64 -12.70
CA ILE A 10 16.83 -30.64 -13.65
C ILE A 10 15.33 -30.88 -13.95
N ASP A 11 14.93 -32.12 -14.17
CA ASP A 11 13.54 -32.48 -14.45
C ASP A 11 12.64 -32.18 -13.25
N GLN A 12 13.09 -32.51 -12.03
CA GLN A 12 12.39 -32.16 -10.80
C GLN A 12 12.25 -30.63 -10.64
N TYR A 13 13.31 -29.88 -10.92
CA TYR A 13 13.27 -28.42 -10.88
C TYR A 13 12.28 -27.84 -11.88
N ARG A 14 12.26 -28.35 -13.11
CA ARG A 14 11.33 -27.90 -14.15
C ARG A 14 9.88 -28.19 -13.78
N ALA A 15 9.59 -29.40 -13.28
CA ALA A 15 8.27 -29.75 -12.79
C ALA A 15 7.82 -28.82 -11.64
N PHE A 16 8.73 -28.56 -10.69
CA PHE A 16 8.48 -27.63 -9.59
C PHE A 16 8.22 -26.20 -10.08
N MET A 17 9.01 -25.72 -11.06
CA MET A 17 8.81 -24.41 -11.69
C MET A 17 7.44 -24.27 -12.34
N ASN A 18 7.02 -25.28 -13.12
CA ASN A 18 5.71 -25.29 -13.77
C ASN A 18 4.58 -25.25 -12.75
N TYR A 19 4.67 -26.06 -11.69
CA TYR A 19 3.72 -26.04 -10.58
C TYR A 19 3.65 -24.65 -9.92
N ARG A 20 4.80 -24.03 -9.62
CA ARG A 20 4.84 -22.69 -8.97
C ARG A 20 4.23 -21.61 -9.85
N TYR A 21 4.52 -21.65 -11.15
CA TYR A 21 3.99 -20.71 -12.12
C TYR A 21 2.48 -20.87 -12.31
N GLN A 22 1.97 -22.11 -12.39
CA GLN A 22 0.53 -22.37 -12.46
C GLN A 22 -0.20 -21.89 -11.21
N ALA A 23 0.30 -22.22 -10.02
CA ALA A 23 -0.27 -21.75 -8.76
C ALA A 23 -0.31 -20.21 -8.70
N TYR A 24 0.77 -19.56 -9.13
CA TYR A 24 0.84 -18.10 -9.23
C TYR A 24 -0.23 -17.54 -10.19
N LEU A 25 -0.38 -18.11 -11.39
CA LEU A 25 -1.39 -17.68 -12.35
C LEU A 25 -2.82 -17.87 -11.84
N THR A 26 -3.10 -18.95 -11.12
CA THR A 26 -4.42 -19.21 -10.53
C THR A 26 -4.77 -18.16 -9.48
N GLU A 27 -3.86 -17.89 -8.55
CA GLU A 27 -4.02 -16.85 -7.52
C GLU A 27 -4.15 -15.45 -8.14
N LEU A 28 -3.30 -15.15 -9.13
CA LEU A 28 -3.35 -13.89 -9.87
C LEU A 28 -4.69 -13.72 -10.59
N LYS A 29 -5.22 -14.77 -11.21
CA LYS A 29 -6.56 -14.74 -11.84
C LYS A 29 -7.66 -14.44 -10.82
N GLN A 30 -7.58 -14.99 -9.60
CA GLN A 30 -8.53 -14.70 -8.53
C GLN A 30 -8.42 -13.23 -8.07
N LEU A 31 -7.21 -12.73 -7.88
CA LEU A 31 -6.97 -11.31 -7.56
C LEU A 31 -7.52 -10.39 -8.65
N PHE A 32 -7.28 -10.71 -9.93
CA PHE A 32 -7.83 -9.95 -11.05
C PHE A 32 -9.35 -10.05 -11.15
N LEU A 33 -9.96 -11.16 -10.75
CA LEU A 33 -11.42 -11.29 -10.75
C LEU A 33 -12.05 -10.41 -9.66
N GLN A 34 -11.42 -10.34 -8.48
CA GLN A 34 -11.80 -9.40 -7.42
C GLN A 34 -11.61 -7.94 -7.88
N LEU A 35 -10.48 -7.66 -8.53
CA LEU A 35 -10.21 -6.34 -9.10
C LEU A 35 -11.16 -6.00 -10.24
N LYS A 36 -11.59 -6.95 -11.08
CA LYS A 36 -12.51 -6.70 -12.19
C LYS A 36 -13.86 -6.22 -11.69
N ASN A 37 -14.41 -6.83 -10.64
CA ASN A 37 -15.70 -6.43 -10.08
C ASN A 37 -15.64 -5.03 -9.44
N PHE A 38 -14.49 -4.67 -8.86
CA PHE A 38 -14.26 -3.33 -8.31
C PHE A 38 -13.91 -2.29 -9.39
N GLY A 39 -13.10 -2.71 -10.36
CA GLY A 39 -12.54 -1.91 -11.44
C GLY A 39 -13.56 -1.54 -12.49
N LEU A 40 -14.58 -2.38 -12.73
CA LEU A 40 -15.72 -2.00 -13.59
C LEU A 40 -16.49 -0.82 -13.01
N LEU A 41 -16.74 -0.81 -11.70
CA LEU A 41 -17.38 0.31 -11.01
C LEU A 41 -16.49 1.56 -11.02
N PHE A 42 -15.18 1.38 -10.82
CA PHE A 42 -14.21 2.47 -10.88
C PHE A 42 -14.08 3.06 -12.30
N LEU A 43 -13.96 2.23 -13.33
CA LEU A 43 -13.79 2.62 -14.73
C LEU A 43 -15.07 3.23 -15.33
N MET A 44 -16.25 2.82 -14.85
CA MET A 44 -17.52 3.44 -15.24
C MET A 44 -17.62 4.89 -14.74
N VAL A 45 -16.98 5.21 -13.60
CA VAL A 45 -17.08 6.53 -12.94
C VAL A 45 -15.88 7.43 -13.27
N LEU A 46 -14.69 6.84 -13.40
CA LEU A 46 -13.41 7.52 -13.58
C LEU A 46 -12.73 7.13 -14.91
N GLY A 47 -13.46 6.56 -15.87
CA GLY A 47 -12.91 6.01 -17.11
C GLY A 47 -12.02 6.97 -17.87
N SER A 48 -12.44 8.23 -18.04
CA SER A 48 -11.62 9.29 -18.65
C SER A 48 -10.40 9.68 -17.79
N ALA A 49 -10.51 9.57 -16.46
CA ALA A 49 -9.43 9.89 -15.53
C ALA A 49 -8.36 8.79 -15.44
N THR A 50 -8.60 7.57 -15.93
CA THR A 50 -7.61 6.48 -15.87
C THR A 50 -6.35 6.79 -16.68
N LEU A 51 -6.49 7.38 -17.88
CA LEU A 51 -5.35 7.85 -18.68
C LEU A 51 -4.60 8.98 -17.96
N GLY A 52 -5.32 9.90 -17.30
CA GLY A 52 -4.72 10.95 -16.48
C GLY A 52 -3.93 10.40 -15.29
N MET A 53 -4.44 9.36 -14.63
CA MET A 53 -3.74 8.68 -13.54
C MET A 53 -2.47 7.97 -14.04
N ILE A 54 -2.53 7.30 -15.20
CA ILE A 54 -1.35 6.69 -15.82
C ILE A 54 -0.32 7.77 -16.18
N LEU A 55 -0.75 8.89 -16.74
CA LEU A 55 0.14 10.02 -17.05
C LEU A 55 0.79 10.60 -15.78
N LEU A 56 0.03 10.76 -14.70
CA LEU A 56 0.56 11.21 -13.40
C LEU A 56 1.60 10.23 -12.83
N LEU A 57 1.45 8.92 -13.08
CA LEU A 57 2.45 7.92 -12.71
C LEU A 57 3.74 8.07 -13.52
N PHE A 58 3.64 8.33 -14.83
CA PHE A 58 4.84 8.60 -15.63
C PHE A 58 5.50 9.94 -15.26
N LEU A 59 4.70 10.97 -14.98
CA LEU A 59 5.19 12.28 -14.57
C LEU A 59 5.92 12.21 -13.23
N GLY A 60 5.40 11.44 -12.27
CA GLY A 60 6.09 11.19 -10.99
C GLY A 60 7.44 10.50 -11.16
N LEU A 61 7.54 9.51 -12.07
CA LEU A 61 8.82 8.89 -12.41
C LEU A 61 9.78 9.86 -13.11
N GLY A 62 9.28 10.72 -14.01
CA GLY A 62 10.06 11.79 -14.64
C GLY A 62 10.65 12.77 -13.61
N LYS A 63 9.87 13.15 -12.59
CA LYS A 63 10.34 14.02 -11.49
C LYS A 63 11.44 13.38 -10.62
N ILE A 64 11.55 12.05 -10.59
CA ILE A 64 12.67 11.37 -9.94
C ILE A 64 13.93 11.49 -10.80
N ILE A 65 13.80 11.33 -12.12
CA ILE A 65 14.92 11.42 -13.08
C ILE A 65 15.46 12.85 -13.12
N ASP A 66 14.59 13.84 -13.34
CA ASP A 66 14.92 15.28 -13.44
C ASP A 66 14.90 15.99 -12.07
N SER A 67 15.44 15.34 -11.04
CA SER A 67 15.43 15.87 -9.66
C SER A 67 16.56 16.84 -9.34
N SER A 68 17.34 17.31 -10.34
CA SER A 68 18.46 18.24 -10.10
C SER A 68 18.00 19.57 -9.50
N ASP A 69 16.84 20.06 -9.94
CA ASP A 69 16.37 21.41 -9.62
C ASP A 69 15.53 21.43 -8.33
N ALA A 70 14.89 20.31 -8.01
CA ALA A 70 14.15 20.10 -6.77
C ALA A 70 14.46 18.72 -6.15
N PRO A 71 15.66 18.51 -5.58
CA PRO A 71 16.10 17.21 -5.07
C PRO A 71 15.19 16.63 -3.99
N GLN A 72 14.68 17.47 -3.10
CA GLN A 72 13.79 17.04 -2.01
C GLN A 72 12.44 16.52 -2.55
N TYR A 73 11.86 17.21 -3.53
CA TYR A 73 10.59 16.80 -4.13
C TYR A 73 10.76 15.48 -4.92
N GLY A 74 11.87 15.33 -5.64
CA GLY A 74 12.23 14.06 -6.28
C GLY A 74 12.39 12.91 -5.28
N ALA A 75 13.02 13.17 -4.12
CA ALA A 75 13.16 12.19 -3.05
C ALA A 75 11.82 11.82 -2.39
N GLN A 76 10.91 12.79 -2.19
CA GLN A 76 9.54 12.56 -1.71
C GLN A 76 8.76 11.66 -2.67
N MET A 77 8.87 11.92 -3.97
CA MET A 77 8.25 11.06 -4.99
C MET A 77 8.85 9.66 -4.99
N ALA A 78 10.18 9.54 -4.99
CA ALA A 78 10.83 8.24 -4.91
C ALA A 78 10.37 7.44 -3.68
N TRP A 79 10.32 8.07 -2.50
CA TRP A 79 9.85 7.44 -1.28
C TRP A 79 8.39 6.97 -1.39
N LEU A 80 7.48 7.81 -1.91
CA LEU A 80 6.08 7.45 -2.12
C LEU A 80 5.93 6.26 -3.06
N TYR A 81 6.70 6.21 -4.16
CA TYR A 81 6.70 5.09 -5.10
C TYR A 81 7.17 3.80 -4.45
N LEU A 82 8.25 3.85 -3.65
CA LEU A 82 8.76 2.67 -2.92
C LEU A 82 7.73 2.14 -1.92
N VAL A 83 7.02 3.04 -1.23
CA VAL A 83 5.93 2.71 -0.30
C VAL A 83 4.76 2.05 -1.06
N LEU A 84 4.25 2.67 -2.11
CA LEU A 84 3.12 2.16 -2.91
C LEU A 84 3.45 0.82 -3.58
N GLN A 85 4.66 0.68 -4.13
CA GLN A 85 5.15 -0.59 -4.65
C GLN A 85 5.15 -1.67 -3.56
N SER A 86 5.63 -1.34 -2.35
CA SER A 86 5.68 -2.28 -1.24
C SER A 86 4.29 -2.73 -0.81
N VAL A 87 3.30 -1.83 -0.81
CA VAL A 87 1.88 -2.13 -0.56
C VAL A 87 1.35 -3.12 -1.60
N MET A 88 1.58 -2.84 -2.89
CA MET A 88 1.15 -3.71 -3.98
C MET A 88 1.79 -5.10 -3.90
N LEU A 89 3.11 -5.16 -3.67
CA LEU A 89 3.83 -6.43 -3.52
C LEU A 89 3.39 -7.22 -2.30
N SER A 90 3.00 -6.56 -1.21
CA SER A 90 2.45 -7.26 -0.05
C SER A 90 1.08 -7.87 -0.34
N ALA A 91 0.26 -7.26 -1.19
CA ALA A 91 -0.98 -7.87 -1.65
C ALA A 91 -0.71 -9.08 -2.57
N MET A 92 0.34 -9.02 -3.40
CA MET A 92 0.75 -10.13 -4.27
C MET A 92 1.57 -11.22 -3.56
N LYS A 93 2.08 -10.97 -2.35
CA LYS A 93 2.92 -11.88 -1.58
C LYS A 93 2.32 -13.29 -1.40
N PRO A 94 1.02 -13.47 -1.09
CA PRO A 94 0.41 -14.79 -1.02
C PRO A 94 0.51 -15.56 -2.34
N ALA A 95 0.29 -14.89 -3.47
CA ALA A 95 0.43 -15.48 -4.81
C ALA A 95 1.89 -15.80 -5.12
N ILE A 96 2.81 -14.84 -4.89
CA ILE A 96 4.24 -15.01 -5.14
C ILE A 96 4.79 -16.21 -4.36
N LYS A 97 4.48 -16.32 -3.05
CA LYS A 97 5.01 -17.40 -2.20
C LYS A 97 4.19 -18.69 -2.24
N ASN A 98 2.97 -18.64 -2.79
CA ASN A 98 1.92 -19.65 -2.60
C ASN A 98 1.85 -20.05 -1.12
N SER A 99 1.47 -19.07 -0.29
CA SER A 99 1.53 -19.16 1.18
C SER A 99 0.72 -20.33 1.75
N GLN A 100 -0.42 -20.68 1.14
CA GLN A 100 -1.29 -21.76 1.61
C GLN A 100 -0.61 -23.13 1.52
N GLN A 101 0.13 -23.39 0.44
CA GLN A 101 0.79 -24.67 0.20
C GLN A 101 2.28 -24.64 0.57
N ARG A 102 2.72 -23.62 1.32
CA ARG A 102 4.15 -23.40 1.57
C ARG A 102 4.80 -24.51 2.42
N LEU A 103 4.06 -25.09 3.36
CA LEU A 103 4.54 -26.22 4.15
C LEU A 103 4.76 -27.45 3.28
N PHE A 104 3.83 -27.75 2.37
CA PHE A 104 3.97 -28.82 1.38
C PHE A 104 5.15 -28.60 0.44
N GLN A 105 5.38 -27.38 -0.05
CA GLN A 105 6.53 -27.10 -0.91
C GLN A 105 7.88 -27.39 -0.24
N ARG A 106 7.98 -27.17 1.08
CA ARG A 106 9.20 -27.46 1.86
C ARG A 106 9.51 -28.95 1.97
N THR A 107 8.54 -29.84 1.75
CA THR A 107 8.78 -31.29 1.77
C THR A 107 9.32 -31.81 0.44
N ILE A 108 9.07 -31.08 -0.66
CA ILE A 108 9.42 -31.51 -2.03
C ILE A 108 10.80 -31.00 -2.46
N VAL A 109 11.13 -29.75 -2.12
CA VAL A 109 12.34 -29.07 -2.60
C VAL A 109 13.07 -28.33 -1.48
N GLY A 110 14.38 -28.14 -1.65
CA GLY A 110 15.20 -27.39 -0.71
C GLY A 110 14.86 -25.89 -0.68
N SER A 111 15.26 -25.23 0.41
CA SER A 111 14.99 -23.82 0.64
C SER A 111 15.55 -22.89 -0.45
N TRP A 112 16.67 -23.26 -1.10
CA TRP A 112 17.25 -22.46 -2.18
C TRP A 112 16.32 -22.38 -3.39
N TRP A 113 15.74 -23.50 -3.82
CA TRP A 113 14.84 -23.53 -4.98
C TRP A 113 13.59 -22.70 -4.73
N LEU A 114 13.06 -22.74 -3.50
CA LEU A 114 11.95 -21.90 -3.10
C LEU A 114 12.29 -20.42 -3.23
N ASN A 115 13.45 -20.01 -2.71
CA ASN A 115 13.87 -18.62 -2.75
C ASN A 115 14.11 -18.14 -4.19
N VAL A 116 14.78 -18.93 -5.03
CA VAL A 116 14.97 -18.58 -6.45
C VAL A 116 13.62 -18.42 -7.16
N MET A 117 12.64 -19.28 -6.86
CA MET A 117 11.30 -19.15 -7.46
C MET A 117 10.57 -17.90 -6.97
N ASP A 118 10.62 -17.64 -5.67
CA ASP A 118 10.00 -16.45 -5.09
C ASP A 118 10.60 -15.17 -5.73
N ILE A 119 11.92 -15.13 -5.97
CA ILE A 119 12.60 -14.00 -6.62
C ILE A 119 12.23 -13.87 -8.11
N LYS A 120 12.14 -14.96 -8.86
CA LYS A 120 11.68 -14.92 -10.26
C LYS A 120 10.25 -14.39 -10.36
N LEU A 121 9.35 -14.89 -9.52
CA LEU A 121 7.96 -14.44 -9.47
C LEU A 121 7.84 -13.01 -8.94
N LEU A 122 8.72 -12.58 -8.04
CA LEU A 122 8.81 -11.20 -7.59
C LEU A 122 9.13 -10.26 -8.75
N LEU A 123 10.14 -10.58 -9.57
CA LEU A 123 10.50 -9.78 -10.74
C LEU A 123 9.32 -9.64 -11.71
N LEU A 124 8.62 -10.74 -11.99
CA LEU A 124 7.43 -10.74 -12.84
C LEU A 124 6.27 -9.90 -12.25
N SER A 125 6.12 -9.93 -10.93
CA SER A 125 5.03 -9.25 -10.22
C SER A 125 5.31 -7.77 -9.96
N ASN A 126 6.56 -7.34 -10.06
CA ASN A 126 6.96 -5.98 -9.74
C ASN A 126 6.75 -5.05 -10.94
N GLY A 127 5.48 -4.72 -11.20
CA GLY A 127 5.10 -3.84 -12.31
C GLY A 127 5.82 -2.49 -12.29
N TRP A 128 6.03 -1.90 -11.10
CA TRP A 128 6.76 -0.64 -10.96
C TRP A 128 8.22 -0.74 -11.42
N LEU A 129 8.92 -1.81 -11.03
CA LEU A 129 10.29 -2.05 -11.49
C LEU A 129 10.35 -2.29 -13.00
N ILE A 130 9.37 -2.99 -13.57
CA ILE A 130 9.27 -3.20 -15.02
C ILE A 130 9.08 -1.86 -15.73
N VAL A 131 8.16 -1.01 -15.26
CA VAL A 131 7.94 0.32 -15.83
C VAL A 131 9.20 1.19 -15.70
N SER A 132 9.85 1.18 -14.53
CA SER A 132 11.11 1.90 -14.33
C SER A 132 12.23 1.40 -15.24
N ALA A 133 12.31 0.08 -15.48
CA ALA A 133 13.26 -0.50 -16.41
C ALA A 133 12.98 -0.09 -17.87
N VAL A 134 11.72 -0.08 -18.30
CA VAL A 134 11.33 0.40 -19.64
C VAL A 134 11.77 1.85 -19.83
N ILE A 135 11.52 2.71 -18.85
CA ILE A 135 11.97 4.11 -18.90
C ILE A 135 13.51 4.17 -18.93
N ALA A 136 14.19 3.37 -18.12
CA ALA A 136 15.65 3.32 -18.10
C ALA A 136 16.24 2.95 -19.48
N PHE A 137 15.60 2.02 -20.19
CA PHE A 137 16.01 1.64 -21.56
C PHE A 137 15.77 2.73 -22.60
N ASP A 138 14.80 3.60 -22.38
CA ASP A 138 14.46 4.72 -23.29
C ASP A 138 15.39 5.93 -23.10
N LEU A 139 16.08 6.04 -21.96
CA LEU A 139 17.01 7.14 -21.69
C LEU A 139 18.26 7.08 -22.59
N THR A 140 18.63 8.23 -23.13
CA THR A 140 19.89 8.42 -23.86
C THR A 140 21.11 8.33 -22.92
N PHE A 141 22.29 8.01 -23.46
CA PHE A 141 23.52 7.90 -22.66
C PHE A 141 23.85 9.18 -21.87
N THR A 142 23.57 10.36 -22.43
CA THR A 142 23.79 11.64 -21.76
C THR A 142 22.83 11.86 -20.58
N GLN A 143 21.58 11.38 -20.66
CA GLN A 143 20.62 11.40 -19.56
C GLN A 143 21.01 10.41 -18.46
N TRP A 144 21.51 9.24 -18.84
CA TRP A 144 22.03 8.24 -17.89
C TRP A 144 23.14 8.79 -16.98
N LEU A 145 24.10 9.52 -17.57
CA LEU A 145 25.18 10.16 -16.80
C LEU A 145 24.67 11.24 -15.84
N LYS A 146 23.53 11.89 -16.16
CA LYS A 146 22.92 12.91 -15.33
C LYS A 146 22.04 12.34 -14.21
N ALA A 147 21.55 11.09 -14.35
CA ALA A 147 20.62 10.48 -13.41
C ALA A 147 21.10 9.14 -12.79
N PRO A 148 22.33 9.05 -12.22
CA PRO A 148 22.82 7.82 -11.59
C PRO A 148 21.96 7.38 -10.39
N HIS A 149 21.25 8.32 -9.75
CA HIS A 149 20.32 8.03 -8.66
C HIS A 149 19.12 7.17 -9.11
N PHE A 150 18.74 7.18 -10.40
CA PHE A 150 17.65 6.37 -10.91
C PHE A 150 17.99 4.87 -10.92
N ILE A 151 19.26 4.51 -11.13
CA ILE A 151 19.75 3.13 -10.97
C ILE A 151 19.59 2.69 -9.53
N LEU A 152 20.03 3.54 -8.61
CA LEU A 152 19.95 3.26 -7.18
C LEU A 152 18.49 3.13 -6.74
N PHE A 153 17.59 3.94 -7.30
CA PHE A 153 16.15 3.80 -7.14
C PHE A 153 15.64 2.43 -7.62
N MET A 154 16.02 1.95 -8.81
CA MET A 154 15.64 0.60 -9.28
C MET A 154 16.19 -0.53 -8.39
N ILE A 155 17.42 -0.40 -7.91
CA ILE A 155 18.01 -1.35 -6.95
C ILE A 155 17.22 -1.33 -5.63
N LEU A 156 16.81 -0.15 -5.16
CA LEU A 156 15.94 0.00 -4.00
C LEU A 156 14.58 -0.66 -4.24
N GLN A 157 13.93 -0.40 -5.38
CA GLN A 157 12.66 -1.05 -5.75
C GLN A 157 12.78 -2.58 -5.66
N PHE A 158 13.84 -3.17 -6.22
CA PHE A 158 14.05 -4.62 -6.14
C PHE A 158 14.30 -5.11 -4.70
N SER A 159 15.24 -4.49 -3.99
CA SER A 159 15.63 -4.89 -2.63
C SER A 159 14.48 -4.77 -1.62
N LEU A 160 13.67 -3.72 -1.70
CA LEU A 160 12.46 -3.57 -0.88
C LEU A 160 11.41 -4.63 -1.23
N GLY A 161 11.31 -5.04 -2.50
CA GLY A 161 10.48 -6.18 -2.89
C GLY A 161 10.89 -7.47 -2.18
N VAL A 162 12.20 -7.74 -2.09
CA VAL A 162 12.73 -8.89 -1.33
C VAL A 162 12.42 -8.75 0.17
N LEU A 163 12.62 -7.56 0.74
CA LEU A 163 12.30 -7.30 2.15
C LEU A 163 10.80 -7.47 2.43
N CYS A 164 9.91 -7.07 1.52
CA CYS A 164 8.46 -7.27 1.65
C CYS A 164 8.10 -8.76 1.77
N LEU A 165 8.74 -9.62 0.96
CA LEU A 165 8.48 -11.07 0.97
C LEU A 165 8.99 -11.77 2.23
N TYR A 166 10.15 -11.36 2.76
CA TYR A 166 10.86 -12.10 3.81
C TYR A 166 10.90 -11.39 5.17
N LYS A 167 11.06 -10.07 5.22
CA LYS A 167 11.21 -9.27 6.45
C LYS A 167 10.31 -8.00 6.44
N PRO A 168 8.97 -8.13 6.44
CA PRO A 168 8.06 -6.98 6.37
C PRO A 168 8.19 -6.00 7.56
N LYS A 169 8.62 -6.48 8.73
CA LYS A 169 8.88 -5.60 9.89
C LYS A 169 10.10 -4.70 9.71
N ALA A 170 11.18 -5.24 9.13
CA ALA A 170 12.37 -4.45 8.81
C ALA A 170 12.06 -3.39 7.75
N LEU A 171 11.23 -3.75 6.78
CA LEU A 171 10.72 -2.82 5.76
C LEU A 171 9.97 -1.66 6.41
N LEU A 172 9.08 -1.94 7.38
CA LEU A 172 8.38 -0.91 8.14
C LEU A 172 9.34 0.05 8.86
N TYR A 173 10.34 -0.48 9.57
CA TYR A 173 11.32 0.35 10.26
C TYR A 173 12.10 1.23 9.28
N GLY A 174 12.53 0.66 8.15
CA GLY A 174 13.19 1.43 7.08
C GLY A 174 12.31 2.55 6.54
N PHE A 175 11.01 2.32 6.35
CA PHE A 175 10.08 3.38 5.94
C PHE A 175 9.93 4.48 6.98
N VAL A 176 9.86 4.14 8.26
CA VAL A 176 9.80 5.15 9.35
C VAL A 176 11.08 5.99 9.39
N LEU A 177 12.25 5.34 9.30
CA LEU A 177 13.54 6.04 9.29
C LEU A 177 13.69 6.96 8.07
N THR A 178 13.32 6.49 6.89
CA THR A 178 13.37 7.29 5.65
C THR A 178 12.30 8.38 5.61
N ALA A 179 11.13 8.18 6.22
CA ALA A 179 10.13 9.23 6.36
C ALA A 179 10.68 10.43 7.13
N ALA A 180 11.44 10.19 8.22
CA ALA A 180 12.10 11.27 8.95
C ALA A 180 13.03 12.10 8.05
N LEU A 181 13.80 11.45 7.16
CA LEU A 181 14.68 12.15 6.21
C LEU A 181 13.90 12.96 5.17
N VAL A 182 12.77 12.43 4.68
CA VAL A 182 11.97 13.03 3.61
C VAL A 182 11.12 14.22 4.10
N LEU A 183 10.74 14.18 5.38
CA LEU A 183 9.93 15.24 6.02
C LEU A 183 10.77 16.43 6.48
N ILE A 184 12.08 16.28 6.69
CA ILE A 184 12.96 17.39 7.07
C ILE A 184 13.41 18.13 5.81
N PRO A 185 13.23 19.47 5.72
CA PRO A 185 13.65 20.28 4.58
C PRO A 185 15.17 20.48 4.55
N ILE A 186 15.89 19.43 4.14
CA ILE A 186 17.34 19.46 3.92
C ILE A 186 17.57 19.53 2.42
N ASN A 187 18.47 20.36 1.91
CA ASN A 187 18.81 20.35 0.48
C ASN A 187 20.10 19.57 0.23
N ILE A 188 19.99 18.29 -0.16
CA ILE A 188 21.12 17.45 -0.58
C ILE A 188 20.94 16.96 -2.01
N LYS A 189 22.05 16.56 -2.65
CA LYS A 189 22.02 16.05 -4.03
C LYS A 189 21.13 14.79 -4.14
N PRO A 190 20.43 14.56 -5.27
CA PRO A 190 19.55 13.39 -5.46
C PRO A 190 20.20 12.04 -5.17
N LEU A 191 21.47 11.87 -5.56
CA LEU A 191 22.24 10.65 -5.30
C LEU A 191 22.45 10.42 -3.80
N ALA A 192 22.68 11.48 -3.03
CA ALA A 192 22.85 11.39 -1.58
C ALA A 192 21.55 11.00 -0.88
N TYR A 193 20.39 11.46 -1.37
CA TYR A 193 19.09 11.01 -0.86
C TYR A 193 18.88 9.50 -1.05
N HIS A 194 19.08 9.00 -2.27
CA HIS A 194 18.88 7.58 -2.57
C HIS A 194 19.93 6.70 -1.85
N GLY A 195 21.17 7.19 -1.71
CA GLY A 195 22.19 6.54 -0.88
C GLY A 195 21.79 6.47 0.59
N SER A 196 21.22 7.55 1.11
CA SER A 196 20.69 7.61 2.48
C SER A 196 19.50 6.67 2.65
N PHE A 197 18.62 6.54 1.66
CA PHE A 197 17.56 5.53 1.68
C PHE A 197 18.12 4.12 1.81
N ALA A 198 19.09 3.76 0.95
CA ALA A 198 19.74 2.45 1.01
C ALA A 198 20.35 2.18 2.39
N PHE A 199 21.06 3.15 2.96
CA PHE A 199 21.64 3.05 4.29
C PHE A 199 20.59 2.90 5.40
N LEU A 200 19.52 3.72 5.39
CA LEU A 200 18.46 3.67 6.39
C LEU A 200 17.63 2.37 6.31
N PHE A 201 17.40 1.84 5.10
CA PHE A 201 16.78 0.53 4.95
C PHE A 201 17.68 -0.60 5.46
N LEU A 202 19.00 -0.51 5.25
CA LEU A 202 19.95 -1.46 5.81
C LEU A 202 19.92 -1.43 7.35
N LEU A 203 19.93 -0.22 7.96
CA LEU A 203 19.74 -0.07 9.39
C LEU A 203 18.42 -0.69 9.88
N GLY A 204 17.33 -0.50 9.12
CA GLY A 204 16.03 -1.12 9.40
C GLY A 204 16.07 -2.66 9.46
N VAL A 205 16.96 -3.30 8.69
CA VAL A 205 17.17 -4.76 8.72
C VAL A 205 17.94 -5.21 9.96
N LEU A 206 18.80 -4.34 10.52
CA LEU A 206 19.58 -4.62 11.72
C LEU A 206 18.76 -4.44 13.00
N ILE A 207 17.67 -3.67 12.96
CA ILE A 207 16.78 -3.51 14.10
C ILE A 207 16.11 -4.86 14.41
N PRO A 208 16.28 -5.43 15.62
CA PRO A 208 15.65 -6.69 15.98
C PRO A 208 14.12 -6.52 15.96
N ALA A 209 13.40 -7.61 15.68
CA ALA A 209 11.94 -7.59 15.63
C ALA A 209 11.36 -7.29 17.02
N PHE A 210 11.20 -6.00 17.34
CA PHE A 210 10.71 -5.56 18.62
C PHE A 210 9.22 -5.86 18.72
N ASN A 211 8.85 -6.79 19.60
CA ASN A 211 7.47 -7.21 19.76
C ASN A 211 6.79 -6.39 20.87
N MET A 212 6.46 -5.14 20.55
CA MET A 212 5.70 -4.23 21.43
C MET A 212 4.44 -4.88 22.01
N ALA A 213 3.78 -5.74 21.25
CA ALA A 213 2.54 -6.37 21.68
C ALA A 213 2.70 -7.34 22.86
N LYS A 214 3.89 -7.92 23.07
CA LYS A 214 4.15 -8.74 24.27
C LYS A 214 4.23 -7.90 25.55
N ARG A 215 4.45 -6.59 25.42
CA ARG A 215 4.59 -5.66 26.55
C ARG A 215 3.32 -4.85 26.82
N LEU A 216 2.39 -4.82 25.87
CA LEU A 216 1.11 -4.13 26.03
C LEU A 216 0.16 -5.02 26.84
N SER A 217 -0.14 -4.60 28.06
CA SER A 217 -1.20 -5.21 28.87
C SER A 217 -2.56 -4.90 28.22
N VAL A 218 -3.25 -5.93 27.75
CA VAL A 218 -4.58 -5.80 27.16
C VAL A 218 -5.62 -5.74 28.29
N ASN A 219 -5.63 -4.62 29.02
CA ASN A 219 -6.53 -4.41 30.16
C ASN A 219 -7.80 -3.63 29.76
N SER A 220 -7.86 -3.14 28.51
CA SER A 220 -8.99 -2.38 27.97
C SER A 220 -9.19 -2.69 26.49
N LEU A 221 -10.39 -2.41 25.97
CA LEU A 221 -10.70 -2.56 24.55
C LEU A 221 -9.85 -1.64 23.66
N MET A 222 -9.49 -0.45 24.14
CA MET A 222 -8.57 0.43 23.44
C MET A 222 -7.16 -0.19 23.36
N GLY A 223 -6.68 -0.77 24.48
CA GLY A 223 -5.43 -1.52 24.51
C GLY A 223 -5.45 -2.72 23.58
N PHE A 224 -6.60 -3.41 23.47
CA PHE A 224 -6.80 -4.52 22.52
C PHE A 224 -6.64 -4.05 21.08
N TRP A 225 -7.34 -3.00 20.65
CA TRP A 225 -7.24 -2.49 19.27
C TRP A 225 -5.86 -1.94 18.96
N LEU A 226 -5.21 -1.28 19.92
CA LEU A 226 -3.83 -0.80 19.75
C LEU A 226 -2.85 -1.96 19.61
N ALA A 227 -2.99 -3.02 20.42
CA ALA A 227 -2.17 -4.23 20.29
C ALA A 227 -2.42 -4.95 18.95
N PHE A 228 -3.67 -4.99 18.50
CA PHE A 228 -4.04 -5.51 17.17
C PHE A 228 -3.34 -4.72 16.06
N LEU A 229 -3.47 -3.38 16.05
CA LEU A 229 -2.89 -2.53 15.01
C LEU A 229 -1.36 -2.59 15.00
N ILE A 230 -0.70 -2.75 16.14
CA ILE A 230 0.76 -2.94 16.20
C ILE A 230 1.17 -4.31 15.64
N ASN A 231 0.43 -5.37 15.97
CA ASN A 231 0.71 -6.72 15.47
C ASN A 231 0.44 -6.86 13.97
N HIS A 232 -0.61 -6.21 13.50
CA HIS A 232 -1.06 -6.22 12.12
C HIS A 232 -0.79 -4.88 11.44
N SER A 233 0.39 -4.28 11.70
CA SER A 233 0.75 -2.92 11.24
C SER A 233 0.54 -2.68 9.76
N TRP A 234 0.68 -3.73 8.93
CA TRP A 234 0.44 -3.63 7.50
C TRP A 234 -0.97 -3.16 7.13
N VAL A 235 -1.98 -3.47 7.97
CA VAL A 235 -3.36 -3.00 7.87
C VAL A 235 -3.41 -1.47 7.85
N LEU A 236 -2.57 -0.80 8.64
CA LEU A 236 -2.46 0.66 8.62
C LEU A 236 -1.56 1.16 7.52
N VAL A 237 -0.42 0.49 7.26
CA VAL A 237 0.58 0.94 6.27
C VAL A 237 -0.07 1.19 4.93
N TRP A 238 -0.86 0.25 4.40
CA TRP A 238 -1.44 0.43 3.07
C TRP A 238 -2.46 1.58 3.02
N ARG A 239 -3.26 1.76 4.09
CA ARG A 239 -4.23 2.86 4.17
C ARG A 239 -3.54 4.21 4.26
N VAL A 240 -2.55 4.34 5.15
CA VAL A 240 -1.75 5.56 5.27
C VAL A 240 -1.02 5.87 3.95
N SER A 241 -0.52 4.86 3.25
CA SER A 241 0.14 5.04 1.94
C SER A 241 -0.81 5.60 0.88
N LEU A 242 -2.04 5.07 0.81
CA LEU A 242 -3.05 5.58 -0.12
C LEU A 242 -3.51 6.99 0.27
N LEU A 243 -3.67 7.28 1.56
CA LEU A 243 -4.01 8.62 2.04
C LEU A 243 -2.90 9.64 1.72
N LEU A 244 -1.63 9.27 1.87
CA LEU A 244 -0.51 10.10 1.44
C LEU A 244 -0.53 10.34 -0.07
N CYS A 245 -0.88 9.33 -0.87
CA CYS A 245 -1.08 9.50 -2.30
C CYS A 245 -2.23 10.50 -2.60
N VAL A 246 -3.34 10.41 -1.88
CA VAL A 246 -4.46 11.37 -2.00
C VAL A 246 -3.99 12.79 -1.67
N PHE A 247 -3.22 12.97 -0.59
CA PHE A 247 -2.72 14.29 -0.17
C PHE A 247 -1.75 14.89 -1.18
N MET A 248 -0.79 14.11 -1.69
CA MET A 248 0.17 14.57 -2.69
C MET A 248 -0.52 14.88 -4.03
N ALA A 249 -1.47 14.04 -4.44
CA ALA A 249 -2.28 14.29 -5.63
C ALA A 249 -3.14 15.55 -5.47
N SER A 250 -3.83 15.73 -4.35
CA SER A 250 -4.64 16.93 -4.11
C SER A 250 -3.78 18.19 -4.09
N ALA A 251 -2.62 18.17 -3.42
CA ALA A 251 -1.73 19.32 -3.37
C ALA A 251 -1.21 19.72 -4.76
N THR A 252 -0.80 18.72 -5.57
CA THR A 252 -0.30 18.96 -6.93
C THR A 252 -1.40 19.44 -7.88
N LEU A 253 -2.59 18.84 -7.80
CA LEU A 253 -3.73 19.23 -8.64
C LEU A 253 -4.23 20.63 -8.30
N LEU A 254 -4.29 20.98 -7.02
CA LEU A 254 -4.66 22.32 -6.56
C LEU A 254 -3.64 23.38 -6.97
N SER A 255 -2.34 23.06 -6.99
CA SER A 255 -1.32 24.01 -7.45
C SER A 255 -1.35 24.25 -8.96
N GLU A 256 -1.65 23.21 -9.75
CA GLU A 256 -1.67 23.29 -11.22
C GLU A 256 -3.00 23.84 -11.78
N ARG A 257 -4.12 23.55 -11.12
CA ARG A 257 -5.47 23.88 -11.58
C ARG A 257 -6.36 24.32 -10.40
N THR A 258 -6.17 25.56 -9.95
CA THR A 258 -6.98 26.15 -8.87
C THR A 258 -8.45 26.33 -9.25
N ASP A 259 -8.75 26.44 -10.54
CA ASP A 259 -10.09 26.54 -11.11
C ASP A 259 -10.98 25.32 -10.80
N LEU A 260 -10.36 24.15 -10.65
CA LEU A 260 -11.05 22.89 -10.33
C LEU A 260 -10.97 22.52 -8.84
N ALA A 261 -10.58 23.46 -7.97
CA ALA A 261 -10.30 23.19 -6.56
C ALA A 261 -11.44 22.49 -5.82
N SER A 262 -12.68 22.93 -6.07
CA SER A 262 -13.87 22.31 -5.46
C SER A 262 -14.05 20.84 -5.85
N ILE A 263 -13.79 20.50 -7.11
CA ILE A 263 -13.89 19.13 -7.62
C ILE A 263 -12.80 18.25 -6.99
N PHE A 264 -11.55 18.72 -6.98
CA PHE A 264 -10.44 17.98 -6.37
C PHE A 264 -10.65 17.78 -4.87
N THR A 265 -11.23 18.77 -4.21
CA THR A 265 -11.54 18.70 -2.79
C THR A 265 -12.62 17.66 -2.50
N ILE A 266 -13.70 17.60 -3.28
CA ILE A 266 -14.72 16.56 -3.16
C ILE A 266 -14.11 15.18 -3.37
N LEU A 267 -13.32 15.00 -4.44
CA LEU A 267 -12.69 13.72 -4.75
C LEU A 267 -11.75 13.28 -3.63
N ALA A 268 -10.90 14.17 -3.12
CA ALA A 268 -9.99 13.87 -2.03
C ALA A 268 -10.73 13.47 -0.74
N LEU A 269 -11.76 14.23 -0.34
CA LEU A 269 -12.60 13.87 0.81
C LEU A 269 -13.28 12.52 0.64
N SER A 270 -13.79 12.25 -0.56
CA SER A 270 -14.41 10.99 -0.90
C SER A 270 -13.43 9.81 -0.77
N PHE A 271 -12.20 9.95 -1.28
CA PHE A 271 -11.16 8.94 -1.10
C PHE A 271 -10.70 8.80 0.36
N ILE A 272 -10.65 9.89 1.13
CA ILE A 272 -10.38 9.84 2.57
C ILE A 272 -11.44 8.99 3.26
N VAL A 273 -12.72 9.25 3.02
CA VAL A 273 -13.85 8.49 3.57
C VAL A 273 -13.76 7.01 3.18
N LEU A 274 -13.45 6.70 1.92
CA LEU A 274 -13.26 5.33 1.46
C LEU A 274 -12.10 4.65 2.20
N VAL A 275 -10.90 5.22 2.13
CA VAL A 275 -9.71 4.54 2.66
C VAL A 275 -9.79 4.35 4.18
N THR A 276 -10.31 5.34 4.92
CA THR A 276 -10.41 5.25 6.39
C THR A 276 -11.49 4.26 6.83
N SER A 277 -12.67 4.29 6.20
CA SER A 277 -13.79 3.39 6.54
C SER A 277 -13.49 1.92 6.19
N SER A 278 -12.61 1.67 5.21
CA SER A 278 -12.22 0.31 4.83
C SER A 278 -11.57 -0.46 5.99
N LEU A 279 -11.04 0.21 7.02
CA LEU A 279 -10.48 -0.43 8.23
C LEU A 279 -11.53 -1.27 8.98
N GLN A 280 -12.81 -0.95 8.77
CA GLN A 280 -13.94 -1.70 9.31
C GLN A 280 -13.96 -3.16 8.85
N PHE A 281 -13.46 -3.50 7.66
CA PHE A 281 -13.42 -4.89 7.21
C PHE A 281 -12.50 -5.75 8.07
N ASP A 282 -11.32 -5.22 8.42
CA ASP A 282 -10.36 -5.92 9.27
C ASP A 282 -10.88 -6.01 10.72
N CYS A 283 -11.39 -4.89 11.26
CA CYS A 283 -11.97 -4.86 12.60
C CYS A 283 -13.20 -5.76 12.73
N GLY A 284 -14.06 -5.80 11.70
CA GLY A 284 -15.23 -6.67 11.64
C GLY A 284 -14.87 -8.15 11.61
N ASN A 285 -13.82 -8.53 10.87
CA ASN A 285 -13.30 -9.90 10.88
C ASN A 285 -12.73 -10.32 12.24
N ILE A 286 -12.07 -9.40 12.94
CA ILE A 286 -11.59 -9.66 14.31
C ILE A 286 -12.77 -9.78 15.28
N PHE A 287 -13.77 -8.91 15.15
CA PHE A 287 -14.98 -8.99 15.95
C PHE A 287 -15.67 -10.36 15.79
N THR A 288 -15.87 -10.84 14.57
CA THR A 288 -16.50 -12.14 14.32
C THR A 288 -15.69 -13.30 14.90
N HIS A 289 -14.36 -13.25 14.80
CA HIS A 289 -13.48 -14.30 15.31
C HIS A 289 -13.50 -14.40 16.85
N TYR A 290 -13.50 -13.26 17.55
CA TYR A 290 -13.43 -13.22 19.01
C TYR A 290 -14.78 -13.00 19.71
N ARG A 291 -15.89 -12.95 18.95
CA ARG A 291 -17.22 -12.68 19.49
C ARG A 291 -17.60 -13.59 20.65
N LEU A 292 -17.34 -14.89 20.54
CA LEU A 292 -17.71 -15.88 21.56
C LEU A 292 -16.93 -15.65 22.87
N PHE A 293 -15.64 -15.32 22.78
CA PHE A 293 -14.82 -15.01 23.95
C PHE A 293 -15.36 -13.79 24.70
N PHE A 294 -15.62 -12.68 24.00
CA PHE A 294 -16.20 -11.50 24.64
C PHE A 294 -17.64 -11.70 25.11
N ASN A 295 -18.36 -12.68 24.56
CA ASN A 295 -19.66 -13.09 25.08
C ASN A 295 -19.54 -13.82 26.42
N THR A 296 -18.53 -14.69 26.60
CA THR A 296 -18.29 -15.35 27.91
C THR A 296 -17.85 -14.40 29.01
N CYS A 297 -17.40 -13.19 28.65
CA CYS A 297 -17.02 -12.14 29.59
C CYS A 297 -18.09 -11.04 29.74
N ASP A 298 -19.31 -11.24 29.23
CA ASP A 298 -20.41 -10.24 29.22
C ASP A 298 -20.05 -8.89 28.56
N GLN A 299 -19.04 -8.87 27.70
CA GLN A 299 -18.52 -7.67 27.04
C GLN A 299 -18.87 -7.59 25.54
N GLN A 300 -19.70 -8.51 25.02
CA GLN A 300 -19.98 -8.59 23.57
C GLN A 300 -20.52 -7.27 22.99
N ARG A 301 -21.43 -6.59 23.68
CA ARG A 301 -22.02 -5.32 23.20
C ARG A 301 -20.98 -4.22 23.10
N ILE A 302 -20.13 -4.09 24.12
CA ILE A 302 -19.08 -3.06 24.15
C ILE A 302 -18.01 -3.38 23.10
N PHE A 303 -17.65 -4.65 22.95
CA PHE A 303 -16.74 -5.11 21.92
C PHE A 303 -17.28 -4.81 20.51
N TYR A 304 -18.57 -5.05 20.26
CA TYR A 304 -19.24 -4.69 19.00
C TYR A 304 -19.18 -3.20 18.70
N ILE A 305 -19.35 -2.31 19.69
CA ILE A 305 -19.23 -0.86 19.44
C ILE A 305 -17.77 -0.48 19.21
N SER A 306 -16.85 -1.10 19.95
CA SER A 306 -15.43 -0.75 19.90
C SER A 306 -14.78 -1.01 18.53
N GLN A 307 -15.31 -1.92 17.72
CA GLN A 307 -14.76 -2.25 16.39
C GLN A 307 -14.76 -1.05 15.43
N PHE A 308 -15.62 -0.04 15.64
CA PHE A 308 -15.68 1.16 14.80
C PHE A 308 -14.64 2.22 15.20
N VAL A 309 -14.12 2.15 16.43
CA VAL A 309 -13.21 3.16 17.00
C VAL A 309 -11.94 3.32 16.15
N PRO A 310 -11.24 2.26 15.71
CA PRO A 310 -10.05 2.41 14.87
C PRO A 310 -10.30 3.21 13.59
N SER A 311 -11.40 2.94 12.88
CA SER A 311 -11.76 3.60 11.63
C SER A 311 -12.10 5.07 11.85
N ILE A 312 -12.83 5.39 12.93
CA ILE A 312 -13.21 6.77 13.30
C ILE A 312 -11.96 7.57 13.69
N VAL A 313 -11.07 7.01 14.50
CA VAL A 313 -9.82 7.67 14.90
C VAL A 313 -8.94 7.96 13.67
N LEU A 314 -8.79 6.98 12.77
CA LEU A 314 -8.04 7.17 11.54
C LEU A 314 -8.67 8.27 10.66
N PHE A 315 -10.01 8.29 10.53
CA PHE A 315 -10.73 9.33 9.80
C PHE A 315 -10.49 10.72 10.40
N ILE A 316 -10.65 10.90 11.72
CA ILE A 316 -10.47 12.18 12.39
C ILE A 316 -9.04 12.70 12.18
N ILE A 317 -8.02 11.86 12.43
CA ILE A 317 -6.62 12.23 12.23
C ILE A 317 -6.38 12.67 10.78
N THR A 318 -6.87 11.89 9.81
CA THR A 318 -6.70 12.17 8.38
C THR A 318 -7.39 13.47 7.98
N MET A 319 -8.59 13.73 8.48
CA MET A 319 -9.33 14.96 8.22
C MET A 319 -8.61 16.19 8.78
N ILE A 320 -8.04 16.10 9.99
CA ILE A 320 -7.24 17.17 10.58
C ILE A 320 -6.04 17.50 9.68
N PHE A 321 -5.28 16.48 9.28
CA PHE A 321 -4.13 16.69 8.37
C PHE A 321 -4.54 17.26 7.02
N TYR A 322 -5.64 16.78 6.44
CA TYR A 322 -6.13 17.29 5.16
C TYR A 322 -6.54 18.76 5.25
N MET A 323 -7.24 19.16 6.33
CA MET A 323 -7.59 20.55 6.57
C MET A 323 -6.36 21.45 6.75
N LEU A 324 -5.28 20.95 7.38
CA LEU A 324 -4.02 21.69 7.47
C LEU A 324 -3.36 21.93 6.11
N ILE A 325 -3.57 21.04 5.13
CA ILE A 325 -3.00 21.15 3.77
C ILE A 325 -3.84 22.11 2.90
N VAL A 326 -5.16 21.94 2.89
CA VAL A 326 -6.07 22.72 2.02
C VAL A 326 -6.42 24.09 2.63
N GLY A 327 -6.22 24.26 3.93
CA GLY A 327 -6.52 25.49 4.65
C GLY A 327 -7.99 25.57 5.05
N GLN A 328 -8.84 26.12 4.17
CA GLN A 328 -10.27 26.34 4.45
C GLN A 328 -11.17 25.39 3.65
N MET A 329 -12.00 24.65 4.38
CA MET A 329 -13.01 23.75 3.83
C MET A 329 -14.39 24.28 4.19
N SER A 330 -15.33 24.25 3.26
CA SER A 330 -16.70 24.67 3.58
C SER A 330 -17.32 23.72 4.63
N PHE A 331 -18.07 24.30 5.57
CA PHE A 331 -18.74 23.51 6.62
C PHE A 331 -19.65 22.42 6.04
N LEU A 332 -20.29 22.71 4.90
CA LEU A 332 -21.13 21.77 4.18
C LEU A 332 -20.36 20.53 3.68
N LEU A 333 -19.16 20.73 3.11
CA LEU A 333 -18.30 19.63 2.66
C LEU A 333 -17.80 18.79 3.84
N LEU A 334 -17.46 19.44 4.97
CA LEU A 334 -17.07 18.75 6.19
C LEU A 334 -18.21 17.86 6.72
N LEU A 335 -19.43 18.41 6.82
CA LEU A 335 -20.60 17.67 7.25
C LEU A 335 -20.91 16.50 6.30
N ALA A 336 -20.82 16.72 4.99
CA ALA A 336 -21.01 15.69 3.99
C ALA A 336 -19.99 14.55 4.11
N ALA A 337 -18.72 14.86 4.39
CA ALA A 337 -17.69 13.85 4.64
C ALA A 337 -17.96 13.03 5.91
N VAL A 338 -18.42 13.68 6.99
CA VAL A 338 -18.80 12.98 8.23
C VAL A 338 -19.98 12.03 8.00
N ILE A 339 -21.04 12.52 7.34
CA ILE A 339 -22.21 11.70 6.99
C ILE A 339 -21.80 10.54 6.08
N GLY A 340 -20.97 10.82 5.06
CA GLY A 340 -20.42 9.80 4.17
C GLY A 340 -19.61 8.73 4.92
N CYS A 341 -18.82 9.12 5.92
CA CYS A 341 -18.07 8.20 6.77
C CYS A 341 -18.99 7.28 7.57
N VAL A 342 -20.02 7.82 8.22
CA VAL A 342 -21.00 7.03 8.98
C VAL A 342 -21.74 6.04 8.05
N LEU A 343 -22.17 6.50 6.89
CA LEU A 343 -22.81 5.67 5.87
C LEU A 343 -21.87 4.53 5.45
N GLN A 344 -20.61 4.83 5.16
CA GLN A 344 -19.65 3.81 4.73
C GLN A 344 -19.25 2.82 5.81
N LEU A 345 -19.15 3.23 7.07
CA LEU A 345 -18.97 2.30 8.18
C LEU A 345 -20.16 1.36 8.33
N PHE A 346 -21.39 1.86 8.15
CA PHE A 346 -22.59 1.04 8.21
C PHE A 346 -22.61 -0.01 7.09
N PHE A 347 -22.35 0.39 5.84
CA PHE A 347 -22.34 -0.54 4.71
C PHE A 347 -21.15 -1.51 4.76
N ALA A 348 -19.97 -1.07 5.18
CA ALA A 348 -18.82 -1.95 5.38
C ALA A 348 -19.16 -3.08 6.36
N GLN A 349 -19.91 -2.79 7.43
CA GLN A 349 -20.29 -3.79 8.42
C GLN A 349 -21.45 -4.69 7.98
N LYS A 350 -22.51 -4.13 7.38
CA LYS A 350 -23.76 -4.87 7.12
C LYS A 350 -23.82 -5.49 5.73
N LYS A 351 -23.25 -4.83 4.73
CA LYS A 351 -23.34 -5.22 3.31
C LYS A 351 -22.01 -4.93 2.60
N PRO A 352 -20.91 -5.63 2.94
CA PRO A 352 -19.57 -5.34 2.40
C PRO A 352 -19.52 -5.36 0.87
N ALA A 353 -20.34 -6.19 0.21
CA ALA A 353 -20.45 -6.24 -1.24
C ALA A 353 -20.93 -4.94 -1.90
N HIS A 354 -21.69 -4.09 -1.18
CA HIS A 354 -22.23 -2.83 -1.68
C HIS A 354 -21.35 -1.63 -1.34
N TYR A 355 -20.28 -1.83 -0.56
CA TYR A 355 -19.44 -0.76 -0.06
C TYR A 355 -18.89 0.16 -1.16
N ALA A 356 -18.34 -0.42 -2.22
CA ALA A 356 -17.81 0.35 -3.35
C ALA A 356 -18.91 1.11 -4.11
N LEU A 357 -20.08 0.49 -4.27
CA LEU A 357 -21.22 1.09 -4.95
C LEU A 357 -21.75 2.31 -4.18
N VAL A 358 -21.85 2.22 -2.85
CA VAL A 358 -22.28 3.36 -2.03
C VAL A 358 -21.30 4.51 -2.14
N TRP A 359 -19.99 4.23 -2.10
CA TRP A 359 -18.96 5.25 -2.31
C TRP A 359 -19.11 5.95 -3.67
N VAL A 360 -19.31 5.19 -4.75
CA VAL A 360 -19.55 5.75 -6.09
C VAL A 360 -20.76 6.67 -6.08
N ILE A 361 -21.89 6.23 -5.54
CA ILE A 361 -23.13 7.01 -5.51
C ILE A 361 -22.96 8.29 -4.69
N THR A 362 -22.39 8.19 -3.48
CA THR A 362 -22.19 9.38 -2.63
C THR A 362 -21.25 10.39 -3.27
N THR A 363 -20.20 9.93 -3.94
CA THR A 363 -19.24 10.80 -4.63
C THR A 363 -19.86 11.45 -5.87
N GLY A 364 -20.58 10.65 -6.68
CA GLY A 364 -21.28 11.13 -7.86
C GLY A 364 -22.34 12.17 -7.51
N LEU A 365 -23.11 11.95 -6.43
CA LEU A 365 -24.07 12.94 -5.93
C LEU A 365 -23.37 14.23 -5.49
N GLN A 366 -22.29 14.14 -4.71
CA GLN A 366 -21.53 15.33 -4.29
C GLN A 366 -21.00 16.14 -5.47
N LEU A 367 -20.48 15.46 -6.50
CA LEU A 367 -20.02 16.11 -7.72
C LEU A 367 -21.17 16.72 -8.51
N ALA A 368 -22.32 16.04 -8.61
CA ALA A 368 -23.50 16.54 -9.31
C ALA A 368 -24.13 17.76 -8.62
N PHE A 369 -24.01 17.89 -7.29
CA PHE A 369 -24.45 19.09 -6.57
C PHE A 369 -23.51 20.29 -6.74
N LEU A 370 -22.31 20.07 -7.29
CA LEU A 370 -21.33 21.12 -7.54
C LEU A 370 -21.34 21.63 -8.98
N ALA A 371 -21.86 20.83 -9.91
CA ALA A 371 -22.17 21.21 -11.29
C ALA A 371 -23.52 21.94 -11.34
#